data_AF-A0AAE9AEF7-F1
#
_entry.id   AF-A0AAE9AEF7-F1
#
_cell.length_a   1.000
_cell.length_b   1.000
_cell.length_c   1.000
_cell.angle_alpha   90.00
_cell.angle_beta   90.00
_cell.angle_gamma   90.00
#
_symmetry.space_group_name_H-M   'P 1'
#
loop_
_entity.id
_entity.type
_entity.pdbx_description
1 polymer ?
#
loop_
_entity_poly.entity_id
_entity_poly.type
_entity_poly.pdbx_seq_one_letter_code
_entity_poly.pdbx_strand_id
1 'polypeptide(L)'
;MKLHFLLFFFVFGLIHAICPPGFSPSNGKCIMLVTDQEVHSSASAYCNRYGGHLISIHNPDDNNELAGMAARPVWIGLKCTVSRDPSSCLWDDQSGTAQGYNGFSSGQPNTAAGQCIYLLNTGHWQSVDCDGGIPLDFICEAPNQPSCNHPFNGFCYFPQFQPLPENDARVECEKQCGNLVSIHSPDENNFIKNLFNLTPPDFATIGARTNSANLTSWLDGTNWNDYQNIGLQSASLGMCWSMALRDRVLYDAGQWTNSNCSKPAPFVCKRDAQVSCGGTDEPVTTAPPECGSGIMQEDNNGTFYSPNFPNSYVGAKNPCKYFIDTPSGTQAQIRFPILNLDAYSTIQLYYGDNQKPDVTIYSDTTMKWYTSPTNTIKMIFKPSTDYTGSRILSWKAEFEPMPQVTVPRTTTTTHKVIITPDPRNPSGCNSPSISTETGYFTSPNYPDNYLDSMTCKYLLTTDTDKRIHLEFGEIDLFMDQDEIIVRDGSSFTDPNPLEIINGNPGHWYNKQYTSTGNTMNVYFFSDSRDNAKGFSANFYALNYSKPEPNNLNYDKRYQKGDN
;
A
#
# COMPACT_ATOMS: atom_id res chain seq x y z
N MET A 1 37.25 4.05 49.68
CA MET A 1 37.03 3.03 48.64
C MET A 1 36.00 3.62 47.68
N LYS A 2 36.43 3.98 46.46
CA LYS A 2 35.60 4.69 45.45
C LYS A 2 34.55 3.74 44.90
N LEU A 3 33.26 4.08 45.01
CA LEU A 3 32.18 3.41 44.27
C LEU A 3 31.77 4.32 43.12
N HIS A 4 32.09 3.92 41.89
CA HIS A 4 31.75 4.66 40.67
C HIS A 4 30.26 4.49 40.37
N PHE A 5 29.50 5.58 40.43
CA PHE A 5 28.19 5.68 39.77
C PHE A 5 28.44 5.89 38.27
N LEU A 6 28.20 4.86 37.47
CA LEU A 6 28.07 5.01 36.02
C LEU A 6 26.70 5.61 35.72
N LEU A 7 26.67 6.91 35.42
CA LEU A 7 25.53 7.55 34.76
C LEU A 7 25.38 6.94 33.36
N PHE A 8 24.36 6.11 33.17
CA PHE A 8 23.85 5.84 31.83
C PHE A 8 23.13 7.10 31.34
N PHE A 9 23.79 7.88 30.48
CA PHE A 9 23.10 8.85 29.64
C PHE A 9 22.26 8.07 28.63
N PHE A 10 20.98 7.86 28.94
CA PHE A 10 19.98 7.61 27.90
C PHE A 10 19.82 8.91 27.13
N VAL A 11 20.49 9.00 25.97
CA VAL A 11 20.13 9.98 24.96
C VAL A 11 18.81 9.49 24.37
N PHE A 12 17.70 9.92 24.98
CA PHE A 12 16.42 9.93 24.27
C PHE A 12 16.61 10.87 23.09
N GLY A 13 16.66 10.31 21.88
CA GLY A 13 16.58 11.10 20.66
C GLY A 13 15.24 11.81 20.66
N LEU A 14 15.24 13.11 20.95
CA LEU A 14 14.08 13.98 20.78
C LEU A 14 13.71 13.99 19.30
N ILE A 15 12.57 13.39 18.97
CA ILE A 15 11.93 13.47 17.66
C ILE A 15 11.58 14.93 17.42
N HIS A 16 12.27 15.60 16.50
CA HIS A 16 11.93 16.97 16.12
C HIS A 16 10.78 16.91 15.10
N ALA A 17 9.63 17.48 15.44
CA ALA A 17 8.54 17.68 14.49
C ALA A 17 9.03 18.53 13.30
N ILE A 18 8.78 18.08 12.07
CA ILE A 18 9.05 18.87 10.85
C ILE A 18 7.80 19.70 10.57
N CYS A 19 7.96 21.02 10.63
CA CYS A 19 6.85 21.96 10.55
C CYS A 19 6.75 22.64 9.18
N PRO A 20 5.54 23.07 8.75
CA PRO A 20 5.38 23.87 7.55
C PRO A 20 6.27 25.13 7.61
N PRO A 21 6.68 25.71 6.46
CA PRO A 21 7.42 26.97 6.45
C PRO A 21 6.71 28.04 7.28
N GLY A 22 7.43 28.65 8.23
CA GLY A 22 6.89 29.65 9.17
C GLY A 22 6.46 29.09 10.54
N PHE A 23 6.28 27.78 10.66
CA PHE A 23 5.95 27.11 11.92
C PHE A 23 7.22 26.58 12.61
N SER A 24 7.23 26.62 13.94
CA SER A 24 8.27 26.09 14.80
C SER A 24 7.76 24.87 15.58
N PRO A 25 8.59 23.83 15.77
CA PRO A 25 8.21 22.68 16.58
C PRO A 25 8.14 23.04 18.06
N SER A 26 7.08 22.60 18.76
CA SER A 26 6.85 22.81 20.20
C SER A 26 6.00 21.66 20.75
N ASN A 27 6.51 20.92 21.75
CA ASN A 27 5.86 19.77 22.41
C ASN A 27 5.18 18.76 21.47
N GLY A 28 5.79 18.46 20.33
CA GLY A 28 5.24 17.52 19.34
C GLY A 28 4.16 18.11 18.44
N LYS A 29 3.91 19.41 18.50
CA LYS A 29 3.05 20.21 17.62
C LYS A 29 3.90 21.14 16.74
N CYS A 30 3.30 21.63 15.65
CA CYS A 30 3.86 22.71 14.84
C CYS A 30 3.08 23.99 15.08
N ILE A 31 3.74 25.01 15.64
CA ILE A 31 3.09 26.25 16.06
C ILE A 31 3.68 27.48 15.35
N MET A 32 2.85 28.48 15.08
CA MET A 32 3.29 29.76 14.54
C MET A 32 2.56 30.89 15.25
N LEU A 33 3.33 31.79 15.89
CA LEU A 33 2.80 33.04 16.43
C LEU A 33 2.73 34.07 15.31
N VAL A 34 1.53 34.57 15.04
CA VAL A 34 1.26 35.61 14.06
C VAL A 34 0.97 36.92 14.80
N THR A 35 1.76 37.95 14.52
CA THR A 35 1.65 39.28 15.15
C THR A 35 0.87 40.29 14.30
N ASP A 36 0.37 39.87 13.14
CA ASP A 36 -0.57 40.65 12.35
C ASP A 36 -1.95 40.53 12.99
N GLN A 37 -2.35 41.55 13.75
CA GLN A 37 -3.54 41.47 14.59
C GLN A 37 -4.82 41.33 13.76
N GLU A 38 -5.61 40.31 14.07
CA GLU A 38 -6.84 39.97 13.34
C GLU A 38 -8.02 39.71 14.30
N VAL A 39 -9.25 39.81 13.80
CA VAL A 39 -10.44 39.31 14.51
C VAL A 39 -10.49 37.77 14.47
N HIS A 40 -11.22 37.13 15.39
CA HIS A 40 -11.16 35.67 15.57
C HIS A 40 -11.48 34.90 14.29
N SER A 41 -12.53 35.30 13.56
CA SER A 41 -12.91 34.64 12.31
C SER A 41 -11.81 34.70 11.24
N SER A 42 -11.12 35.83 11.13
CA SER A 42 -10.03 36.03 10.16
C SER A 42 -8.75 35.31 10.58
N ALA A 43 -8.44 35.30 11.88
CA ALA A 43 -7.34 34.52 12.45
C ALA A 43 -7.54 33.00 12.25
N SER A 44 -8.76 32.50 12.48
CA SER A 44 -9.13 31.10 12.21
C SER A 44 -8.98 30.78 10.71
N ALA A 45 -9.52 31.63 9.83
CA ALA A 45 -9.37 31.45 8.39
C ALA A 45 -7.91 31.49 7.93
N TYR A 46 -7.06 32.30 8.57
CA TYR A 46 -5.62 32.34 8.29
C TYR A 46 -4.97 30.99 8.59
N CYS A 47 -5.18 30.43 9.78
CA CYS A 47 -4.58 29.14 10.15
C CYS A 47 -5.08 27.99 9.25
N ASN A 48 -6.35 28.01 8.86
CA ASN A 48 -6.94 27.02 7.96
C ASN A 48 -6.28 26.98 6.57
N ARG A 49 -5.67 28.08 6.08
CA ARG A 49 -4.94 28.11 4.80
C ARG A 49 -3.70 27.21 4.80
N TYR A 50 -3.16 26.90 5.98
CA TYR A 50 -2.01 26.01 6.16
C TYR A 50 -2.42 24.57 6.52
N GLY A 51 -3.70 24.22 6.35
CA GLY A 51 -4.24 22.91 6.76
C GLY A 51 -4.25 22.69 8.27
N GLY A 52 -4.10 23.77 9.04
CA GLY A 52 -4.13 23.79 10.51
C GLY A 52 -5.38 24.48 11.05
N HIS A 53 -5.32 24.91 12.30
CA HIS A 53 -6.37 25.62 13.03
C HIS A 53 -5.73 26.58 14.05
N LEU A 54 -6.54 27.36 14.76
CA LEU A 54 -6.04 28.07 15.94
C LEU A 54 -5.64 27.06 17.02
N ILE A 55 -4.56 27.34 17.76
CA ILE A 55 -3.95 26.42 18.73
C ILE A 55 -4.95 25.80 19.70
N SER A 56 -4.83 24.49 19.94
CA SER A 56 -5.52 23.79 21.02
C SER A 56 -4.59 23.51 22.20
N ILE A 57 -5.12 23.58 23.43
CA ILE A 57 -4.33 23.46 24.66
C ILE A 57 -4.96 22.40 25.57
N HIS A 58 -4.23 21.33 25.84
CA HIS A 58 -4.75 20.16 26.55
C HIS A 58 -4.02 19.82 27.85
N ASN A 59 -2.94 20.53 28.17
CA ASN A 59 -2.14 20.28 29.35
C ASN A 59 -1.50 21.61 29.85
N PRO A 60 -1.06 21.66 31.12
CA PRO A 60 -0.44 22.85 31.68
C PRO A 60 0.92 23.21 31.07
N ASP A 61 1.66 22.25 30.51
CA ASP A 61 2.99 22.50 29.95
C ASP A 61 2.87 23.35 28.67
N ASP A 62 1.99 22.94 27.74
CA ASP A 62 1.66 23.69 26.53
C ASP A 62 1.13 25.08 26.86
N ASN A 63 0.25 25.19 27.87
CA ASN A 63 -0.32 26.46 28.27
C ASN A 63 0.74 27.47 28.75
N ASN A 64 1.69 27.00 29.58
CA ASN A 64 2.74 27.84 30.13
C ASN A 64 3.73 28.29 29.04
N GLU A 65 4.06 27.39 28.11
CA GLU A 65 4.93 27.71 26.97
C GLU A 65 4.30 28.76 26.05
N LEU A 66 3.06 28.53 25.62
CA LEU A 66 2.33 29.45 24.74
C LEU A 66 2.12 30.83 25.38
N ALA A 67 1.85 30.86 26.69
CA ALA A 67 1.76 32.11 27.44
C ALA A 67 3.11 32.86 27.50
N GLY A 68 4.22 32.13 27.60
CA GLY A 68 5.57 32.69 27.57
C GLY A 68 5.97 33.23 26.19
N MET A 69 5.44 32.65 25.11
CA MET A 69 5.63 33.12 23.74
C MET A 69 4.79 34.37 23.42
N ALA A 70 3.62 34.50 24.05
CA ALA A 70 2.68 35.58 23.81
C ALA A 70 3.12 36.87 24.54
N ALA A 71 3.66 37.84 23.80
CA ALA A 71 3.96 39.17 24.36
C ALA A 71 2.68 40.00 24.65
N ARG A 72 1.58 39.68 23.95
CA ARG A 72 0.26 40.31 24.03
C ARG A 72 -0.81 39.22 24.06
N PRO A 73 -2.09 39.53 24.38
CA PRO A 73 -3.15 38.52 24.34
C PRO A 73 -3.28 37.93 22.94
N VAL A 74 -3.42 36.60 22.85
CA VAL A 74 -3.47 35.86 21.59
C VAL A 74 -4.77 35.06 21.45
N TRP A 75 -5.34 34.98 20.25
CA TRP A 75 -6.45 34.06 19.98
C TRP A 75 -6.02 32.61 20.08
N ILE A 76 -6.92 31.79 20.65
CA ILE A 76 -6.83 30.32 20.65
C ILE A 76 -8.09 29.71 20.03
N GLY A 77 -8.02 28.43 19.67
CA GLY A 77 -9.07 27.74 18.93
C GLY A 77 -10.25 27.25 19.77
N LEU A 78 -10.61 27.97 20.84
CA LEU A 78 -11.67 27.54 21.76
C LEU A 78 -12.88 28.47 21.67
N LYS A 79 -14.08 27.89 21.55
CA LYS A 79 -15.35 28.61 21.60
C LYS A 79 -16.31 28.01 22.62
N CYS A 80 -16.93 28.86 23.43
CA CYS A 80 -17.82 28.46 24.51
C CYS A 80 -19.27 28.88 24.26
N THR A 81 -20.21 28.00 24.61
CA THR A 81 -21.65 28.24 24.43
C THR A 81 -22.38 28.53 25.74
N VAL A 82 -21.85 28.09 26.89
CA VAL A 82 -22.42 28.30 28.23
C VAL A 82 -21.42 28.99 29.15
N SER A 83 -21.88 30.01 29.90
CA SER A 83 -21.05 30.69 30.89
C SER A 83 -20.74 29.78 32.08
N ARG A 84 -19.50 29.86 32.58
CA ARG A 84 -18.97 29.12 33.74
C ARG A 84 -18.98 27.59 33.59
N ASP A 85 -19.09 27.10 32.36
CA ASP A 85 -19.09 25.68 32.06
C ASP A 85 -18.04 25.36 30.99
N PRO A 86 -16.82 24.94 31.39
CA PRO A 86 -15.77 24.53 30.46
C PRO A 86 -16.15 23.33 29.56
N SER A 87 -17.13 22.51 29.96
CA SER A 87 -17.58 21.38 29.12
C SER A 87 -18.36 21.84 27.89
N SER A 88 -18.89 23.07 27.92
CA SER A 88 -19.57 23.72 26.80
C SER A 88 -18.61 24.36 25.78
N CYS A 89 -17.30 24.33 26.07
CA CYS A 89 -16.27 24.93 25.26
C CYS A 89 -15.62 23.89 24.35
N LEU A 90 -15.75 24.06 23.04
CA LEU A 90 -15.28 23.13 22.02
C LEU A 90 -14.06 23.70 21.30
N TRP A 91 -13.07 22.84 21.07
CA TRP A 91 -11.90 23.18 20.26
C TRP A 91 -12.23 23.06 18.77
N ASP A 92 -11.74 24.02 17.99
CA ASP A 92 -11.95 24.10 16.54
C ASP A 92 -11.30 22.92 15.77
N ASP A 93 -10.35 22.22 16.40
CA ASP A 93 -9.66 21.03 15.87
C ASP A 93 -10.42 19.71 16.09
N GLN A 94 -11.59 19.76 16.73
CA GLN A 94 -12.42 18.60 17.09
C GLN A 94 -11.78 17.64 18.11
N SER A 95 -10.74 18.07 18.83
CA SER A 95 -10.09 17.28 19.89
C SER A 95 -10.95 17.12 21.16
N GLY A 96 -12.12 17.77 21.21
CA GLY A 96 -13.12 17.62 22.27
C GLY A 96 -13.37 18.91 23.03
N THR A 97 -13.63 18.80 24.34
CA THR A 97 -14.03 19.92 25.20
C THR A 97 -12.91 20.36 26.14
N ALA A 98 -13.03 21.58 26.70
CA ALA A 98 -12.11 22.08 27.72
C ALA A 98 -12.38 21.51 29.14
N GLN A 99 -13.15 20.42 29.26
CA GLN A 99 -13.41 19.76 30.54
C GLN A 99 -12.15 19.07 31.10
N GLY A 100 -11.31 18.47 30.23
CA GLY A 100 -10.11 17.74 30.65
C GLY A 100 -8.99 18.67 31.14
N TYR A 101 -8.85 19.84 30.51
CA TYR A 101 -7.92 20.89 30.91
C TYR A 101 -8.47 22.25 30.48
N ASN A 102 -8.36 23.25 31.36
CA ASN A 102 -8.65 24.64 31.04
C ASN A 102 -7.83 25.64 31.86
N GLY A 103 -7.52 26.78 31.25
CA GLY A 103 -6.80 27.91 31.87
C GLY A 103 -7.70 29.09 32.26
N PHE A 104 -9.01 28.90 32.38
CA PHE A 104 -9.96 30.00 32.62
C PHE A 104 -9.66 30.78 33.91
N SER A 105 -9.71 32.11 33.84
CA SER A 105 -9.70 32.94 35.04
C SER A 105 -11.02 32.83 35.80
N SER A 106 -11.02 33.23 37.08
CA SER A 106 -12.26 33.25 37.89
C SER A 106 -13.40 33.97 37.16
N GLY A 107 -14.56 33.32 37.09
CA GLY A 107 -15.76 33.84 36.41
C GLY A 107 -15.83 33.59 34.90
N GLN A 108 -14.82 32.97 34.29
CA GLN A 108 -14.81 32.55 32.89
C GLN A 108 -15.17 31.05 32.75
N PRO A 109 -15.61 30.58 31.57
CA PRO A 109 -15.98 31.35 30.38
C PRO A 109 -17.19 32.26 30.65
N ASN A 110 -17.25 33.43 30.04
CA ASN A 110 -18.36 34.37 30.14
C ASN A 110 -18.95 34.65 28.76
N THR A 111 -19.95 33.87 28.37
CA THR A 111 -20.58 33.96 27.05
C THR A 111 -21.39 35.23 26.83
N ALA A 112 -21.67 36.00 27.88
CA ALA A 112 -22.25 37.34 27.75
C ALA A 112 -21.21 38.39 27.30
N ALA A 113 -19.91 38.16 27.55
CA ALA A 113 -18.83 38.97 27.00
C ALA A 113 -18.45 38.53 25.57
N GLY A 114 -18.80 37.29 25.22
CA GLY A 114 -18.69 36.70 23.88
C GLY A 114 -18.21 35.25 23.94
N GLN A 115 -18.21 34.58 22.79
CA GLN A 115 -18.02 33.13 22.73
C GLN A 115 -16.58 32.70 22.47
N CYS A 116 -15.73 33.59 21.95
CA CYS A 116 -14.37 33.27 21.58
C CYS A 116 -13.40 33.53 22.74
N ILE A 117 -12.35 32.71 22.80
CA ILE A 117 -11.39 32.72 23.90
C ILE A 117 -10.02 33.20 23.42
N TYR A 118 -9.38 34.02 24.23
CA TYR A 118 -7.98 34.38 24.07
C TYR A 118 -7.16 34.01 25.31
N LEU A 119 -5.87 33.78 25.09
CA LEU A 119 -4.86 33.47 26.10
C LEU A 119 -4.09 34.76 26.47
N LEU A 120 -4.00 35.02 27.77
CA LEU A 120 -3.11 36.05 28.33
C LEU A 120 -1.69 35.52 28.51
N ASN A 121 -0.70 36.40 28.49
CA ASN A 121 0.69 36.10 28.82
C ASN A 121 0.91 35.59 30.26
N THR A 122 -0.11 35.69 31.12
CA THR A 122 -0.12 35.09 32.46
C THR A 122 -0.56 33.62 32.47
N GLY A 123 -0.94 33.05 31.32
CA GLY A 123 -1.49 31.69 31.22
C GLY A 123 -3.00 31.58 31.44
N HIS A 124 -3.71 32.71 31.58
CA HIS A 124 -5.15 32.71 31.87
C HIS A 124 -6.00 32.98 30.62
N TRP A 125 -7.17 32.34 30.55
CA TRP A 125 -8.09 32.43 29.41
C TRP A 125 -9.31 33.29 29.74
N GLN A 126 -9.74 34.11 28.77
CA GLN A 126 -10.92 34.98 28.91
C GLN A 126 -11.82 34.96 27.68
N SER A 127 -13.13 35.12 27.91
CA SER A 127 -14.15 35.23 26.86
C SER A 127 -14.32 36.65 26.34
N VAL A 128 -14.50 36.78 25.03
CA VAL A 128 -14.75 38.04 24.35
C VAL A 128 -15.53 37.80 23.05
N ASP A 129 -16.14 38.85 22.52
CA ASP A 129 -16.77 38.85 21.20
C ASP A 129 -15.75 38.44 20.13
N CYS A 130 -16.13 37.46 19.31
CA CYS A 130 -15.28 36.89 18.28
C CYS A 130 -14.83 37.93 17.24
N ASP A 131 -15.76 38.81 16.84
CA ASP A 131 -15.56 39.74 15.72
C ASP A 131 -15.92 41.19 16.11
N GLY A 132 -16.10 41.46 17.40
CA GLY A 132 -16.45 42.77 17.97
C GLY A 132 -15.36 43.86 17.87
N GLY A 133 -14.39 43.70 16.96
CA GLY A 133 -13.44 44.75 16.59
C GLY A 133 -12.17 44.86 17.44
N ILE A 134 -11.86 43.85 18.27
CA ILE A 134 -10.57 43.76 18.97
C ILE A 134 -9.65 42.83 18.16
N PRO A 135 -8.72 43.38 17.36
CA PRO A 135 -7.75 42.56 16.66
C PRO A 135 -6.68 42.11 17.67
N LEU A 136 -6.39 40.81 17.71
CA LEU A 136 -5.36 40.22 18.57
C LEU A 136 -4.32 39.49 17.71
N ASP A 137 -3.13 39.33 18.27
CA ASP A 137 -2.16 38.35 17.78
C ASP A 137 -2.83 36.96 17.88
N PHE A 138 -2.30 35.95 17.19
CA PHE A 138 -2.89 34.62 17.25
C PHE A 138 -1.85 33.53 17.02
N ILE A 139 -2.14 32.33 17.54
CA ILE A 139 -1.26 31.19 17.37
C ILE A 139 -1.97 30.15 16.52
N CYS A 140 -1.35 29.80 15.40
CA CYS A 140 -1.77 28.68 14.59
C CYS A 140 -1.08 27.40 15.05
N GLU A 141 -1.84 26.32 15.06
CA GLU A 141 -1.35 24.95 15.11
C GLU A 141 -1.57 24.30 13.74
N ALA A 142 -0.54 23.62 13.24
CA ALA A 142 -0.63 22.85 12.01
C ALA A 142 -0.26 21.40 12.29
N PRO A 143 -0.80 20.44 11.50
CA PRO A 143 -0.36 19.07 11.58
C PRO A 143 1.15 19.00 11.31
N ASN A 144 1.84 18.13 12.05
CA ASN A 144 3.21 17.74 11.73
C ASN A 144 3.24 17.27 10.27
N GLN A 145 4.12 17.85 9.46
CA GLN A 145 4.17 17.51 8.05
C GLN A 145 4.87 16.16 7.88
N PRO A 146 4.26 15.18 7.19
CA PRO A 146 5.04 14.23 6.43
C PRO A 146 5.48 14.92 5.12
N SER A 147 6.48 15.80 5.20
CA SER A 147 7.19 16.40 4.06
C SER A 147 6.35 16.60 2.76
N CYS A 148 5.25 17.38 2.73
CA CYS A 148 4.48 17.61 1.49
C CYS A 148 4.59 19.07 1.04
N ASN A 149 5.53 19.35 0.13
CA ASN A 149 5.58 20.64 -0.55
C ASN A 149 4.72 20.56 -1.83
N HIS A 150 3.99 21.63 -2.13
CA HIS A 150 3.14 21.78 -3.33
C HIS A 150 2.02 20.73 -3.50
N PRO A 151 0.94 20.76 -2.69
CA PRO A 151 -0.20 19.86 -2.86
C PRO A 151 -1.08 20.26 -4.06
N PHE A 152 -1.55 19.28 -4.83
CA PHE A 152 -2.53 19.47 -5.90
C PHE A 152 -3.34 18.18 -6.15
N ASN A 153 -4.68 18.27 -6.13
CA ASN A 153 -5.62 17.17 -6.40
C ASN A 153 -5.31 15.84 -5.65
N GLY A 154 -4.99 15.92 -4.36
CA GLY A 154 -4.72 14.73 -3.54
C GLY A 154 -3.30 14.16 -3.69
N PHE A 155 -2.41 14.85 -4.42
CA PHE A 155 -1.00 14.48 -4.55
C PHE A 155 -0.07 15.60 -4.06
N CYS A 156 1.14 15.22 -3.66
CA CYS A 156 2.26 16.09 -3.33
C CYS A 156 3.27 16.10 -4.47
N TYR A 157 3.84 17.27 -4.77
CA TYR A 157 4.78 17.44 -5.89
C TYR A 157 6.08 18.08 -5.45
N PHE A 158 7.20 17.46 -5.79
CA PHE A 158 8.51 17.86 -5.31
C PHE A 158 9.41 18.19 -6.52
N PRO A 159 9.53 19.49 -6.90
CA PRO A 159 10.43 19.89 -7.95
C PRO A 159 11.88 19.75 -7.48
N GLN A 160 12.69 19.02 -8.25
CA GLN A 160 14.11 18.80 -8.01
C GLN A 160 14.91 19.57 -9.06
N PHE A 161 15.64 20.60 -8.60
CA PHE A 161 16.41 21.48 -9.48
C PHE A 161 17.79 20.91 -9.82
N GLN A 162 18.32 19.98 -9.02
CA GLN A 162 19.59 19.31 -9.30
C GLN A 162 19.39 18.32 -10.46
N PRO A 163 20.05 18.51 -11.61
CA PRO A 163 19.82 17.66 -12.76
C PRO A 163 20.36 16.25 -12.55
N LEU A 164 19.54 15.23 -12.83
CA LEU A 164 19.92 13.82 -12.79
C LEU A 164 19.46 13.09 -14.06
N PRO A 165 20.16 12.02 -14.50
CA PRO A 165 19.62 11.07 -15.47
C PRO A 165 18.29 10.48 -14.98
N GLU A 166 17.41 10.07 -15.89
CA GLU A 166 16.03 9.67 -15.55
C GLU A 166 15.95 8.57 -14.48
N ASN A 167 16.70 7.47 -14.64
CA ASN A 167 16.69 6.40 -13.64
C ASN A 167 17.20 6.88 -12.25
N ASP A 168 18.20 7.76 -12.21
CA ASP A 168 18.74 8.32 -10.95
C ASP A 168 17.71 9.27 -10.31
N ALA A 169 17.03 10.07 -11.12
CA ALA A 169 15.93 10.93 -10.71
C ALA A 169 14.75 10.13 -10.14
N ARG A 170 14.43 8.98 -10.76
CA ARG A 170 13.39 8.07 -10.30
C ARG A 170 13.73 7.46 -8.94
N VAL A 171 14.96 7.01 -8.74
CA VAL A 171 15.45 6.53 -7.43
C VAL A 171 15.28 7.61 -6.35
N GLU A 172 15.58 8.87 -6.70
CA GLU A 172 15.40 10.00 -5.77
C GLU A 172 13.91 10.22 -5.40
N CYS A 173 13.00 10.06 -6.35
CA CYS A 173 11.56 10.10 -6.07
C CYS A 173 11.09 8.92 -5.20
N GLU A 174 11.63 7.72 -5.43
CA GLU A 174 11.28 6.54 -4.63
C GLU A 174 11.74 6.65 -3.17
N LYS A 175 12.86 7.36 -2.87
CA LYS A 175 13.27 7.67 -1.48
C LYS A 175 12.22 8.47 -0.71
N GLN A 176 11.34 9.18 -1.42
CA GLN A 176 10.26 9.95 -0.82
C GLN A 176 8.91 9.23 -0.93
N CYS A 177 8.91 7.92 -1.21
CA CYS A 177 7.70 7.10 -1.41
C CYS A 177 6.86 7.57 -2.60
N GLY A 178 7.48 8.25 -3.58
CA GLY A 178 6.84 8.72 -4.80
C GLY A 178 7.46 8.12 -6.06
N ASN A 179 7.09 8.69 -7.20
CA ASN A 179 7.68 8.36 -8.50
C ASN A 179 7.91 9.67 -9.28
N LEU A 180 8.58 9.60 -10.43
CA LEU A 180 8.56 10.71 -11.38
C LEU A 180 7.12 11.03 -11.78
N VAL A 181 6.82 12.32 -11.95
CA VAL A 181 5.45 12.81 -12.10
C VAL A 181 4.73 12.21 -13.31
N SER A 182 3.55 11.65 -13.06
CA SER A 182 2.49 11.41 -14.05
C SER A 182 1.55 12.61 -14.11
N ILE A 183 0.95 12.87 -15.28
CA ILE A 183 0.10 14.06 -15.51
C ILE A 183 -1.18 13.63 -16.22
N HIS A 184 -2.33 13.88 -15.58
CA HIS A 184 -3.64 13.37 -15.98
C HIS A 184 -4.67 14.46 -16.30
N SER A 185 -4.26 15.74 -16.28
CA SER A 185 -5.16 16.84 -16.65
C SER A 185 -4.41 18.09 -17.13
N PRO A 186 -5.07 18.97 -17.90
CA PRO A 186 -4.51 20.27 -18.27
C PRO A 186 -4.13 21.16 -17.07
N ASP A 187 -4.91 21.12 -15.99
CA ASP A 187 -4.67 21.91 -14.79
C ASP A 187 -3.43 21.42 -14.05
N GLU A 188 -3.27 20.10 -13.90
CA GLU A 188 -2.07 19.48 -13.37
C GLU A 188 -0.85 19.83 -14.23
N ASN A 189 -0.97 19.73 -15.56
CA ASN A 189 0.11 20.08 -16.47
C ASN A 189 0.62 21.52 -16.29
N ASN A 190 -0.31 22.46 -16.16
CA ASN A 190 0.01 23.87 -15.90
C ASN A 190 0.59 24.07 -14.50
N PHE A 191 0.09 23.37 -13.50
CA PHE A 191 0.63 23.38 -12.15
C PHE A 191 2.10 22.95 -12.13
N ILE A 192 2.43 21.80 -12.74
CA ILE A 192 3.81 21.29 -12.84
C ILE A 192 4.74 22.29 -13.55
N LYS A 193 4.30 22.85 -14.68
CA LYS A 193 5.06 23.89 -15.40
C LYS A 193 5.41 25.06 -14.49
N ASN A 194 4.45 25.50 -13.67
CA ASN A 194 4.60 26.67 -12.81
C ASN A 194 5.49 26.45 -11.58
N LEU A 195 5.84 25.19 -11.25
CA LEU A 195 6.81 24.89 -10.18
C LEU A 195 8.21 25.44 -10.45
N PHE A 196 8.54 25.79 -11.70
CA PHE A 196 9.86 26.28 -12.12
C PHE A 196 9.87 27.77 -12.52
N ASN A 197 8.85 28.55 -12.18
CA ASN A 197 8.58 29.88 -12.75
C ASN A 197 9.64 30.98 -12.53
N LEU A 198 10.45 30.90 -11.45
CA LEU A 198 11.40 31.98 -11.10
C LEU A 198 12.60 32.03 -12.06
N THR A 199 13.11 30.87 -12.48
CA THR A 199 14.20 30.73 -13.46
C THR A 199 14.08 29.38 -14.18
N PRO A 200 13.11 29.22 -15.10
CA PRO A 200 12.78 27.91 -15.63
C PRO A 200 13.96 27.34 -16.43
N PRO A 201 14.38 26.09 -16.21
CA PRO A 201 15.26 25.40 -17.16
C PRO A 201 14.54 25.21 -18.51
N ASP A 202 15.22 24.71 -19.55
CA ASP A 202 14.53 24.44 -20.82
C ASP A 202 13.51 23.31 -20.70
N PHE A 203 13.84 22.30 -19.88
CA PHE A 203 13.05 21.09 -19.69
C PHE A 203 13.11 20.58 -18.26
N ALA A 204 12.07 19.87 -17.85
CA ALA A 204 12.09 18.99 -16.69
C ALA A 204 11.67 17.56 -17.08
N THR A 205 12.39 16.55 -16.60
CA THR A 205 12.04 15.13 -16.78
C THR A 205 10.75 14.81 -16.06
N ILE A 206 9.87 14.08 -16.74
CA ILE A 206 8.59 13.57 -16.24
C ILE A 206 8.59 12.04 -16.31
N GLY A 207 7.62 11.41 -15.65
CA GLY A 207 7.58 9.95 -15.47
C GLY A 207 7.11 9.15 -16.68
N ALA A 208 7.26 9.66 -17.92
CA ALA A 208 6.83 8.95 -19.12
C ALA A 208 8.00 8.32 -19.87
N ARG A 209 7.78 7.13 -20.42
CA ARG A 209 8.81 6.38 -21.16
C ARG A 209 8.23 5.64 -22.35
N THR A 210 8.94 5.67 -23.47
CA THR A 210 8.63 4.92 -24.69
C THR A 210 9.51 3.68 -24.79
N ASN A 211 8.92 2.53 -25.05
CA ASN A 211 9.65 1.27 -25.23
C ASN A 211 10.09 1.06 -26.69
N SER A 212 10.84 -0.02 -26.95
CA SER A 212 11.32 -0.39 -28.30
C SER A 212 10.20 -0.74 -29.29
N ALA A 213 8.98 -0.98 -28.82
CA ALA A 213 7.78 -1.17 -29.64
C ALA A 213 7.05 0.16 -29.93
N ASN A 214 7.66 1.30 -29.59
CA ASN A 214 7.11 2.64 -29.74
C ASN A 214 5.82 2.88 -28.94
N LEU A 215 5.63 2.14 -27.84
CA LEU A 215 4.53 2.35 -26.91
C LEU A 215 5.01 3.19 -25.73
N THR A 216 4.27 4.25 -25.41
CA THR A 216 4.57 5.16 -24.29
C THR A 216 3.66 4.86 -23.11
N SER A 217 4.20 4.91 -21.90
CA SER A 217 3.45 4.71 -20.65
C SER A 217 4.05 5.53 -19.50
N TRP A 218 3.25 5.77 -18.45
CA TRP A 218 3.74 6.31 -17.19
C TRP A 218 4.48 5.25 -16.37
N LEU A 219 5.54 5.66 -15.67
CA LEU A 219 6.41 4.81 -14.85
C LEU A 219 5.80 4.43 -13.50
N ASP A 220 4.75 5.13 -13.08
CA ASP A 220 3.96 4.81 -11.87
C ASP A 220 2.77 3.88 -12.16
N GLY A 221 2.62 3.43 -13.41
CA GLY A 221 1.55 2.51 -13.83
C GLY A 221 0.19 3.17 -14.07
N THR A 222 0.08 4.49 -13.91
CA THR A 222 -1.15 5.23 -14.18
C THR A 222 -1.48 5.25 -15.69
N ASN A 223 -2.74 5.54 -16.02
CA ASN A 223 -3.22 5.48 -17.40
C ASN A 223 -2.57 6.57 -18.26
N TRP A 224 -1.92 6.19 -19.36
CA TRP A 224 -1.29 7.12 -20.30
C TRP A 224 -2.28 7.85 -21.23
N ASN A 225 -3.48 7.29 -21.41
CA ASN A 225 -4.44 7.75 -22.42
C ASN A 225 -5.50 8.73 -21.88
N ASP A 226 -5.44 9.10 -20.60
CA ASP A 226 -6.40 10.03 -20.01
C ASP A 226 -6.08 11.51 -20.34
N TYR A 227 -4.81 11.87 -20.43
CA TYR A 227 -4.37 13.19 -20.83
C TYR A 227 -2.98 13.17 -21.47
N GLN A 228 -2.83 13.89 -22.59
CA GLN A 228 -1.57 14.01 -23.33
C GLN A 228 -1.40 15.45 -23.82
N ASN A 229 -0.20 16.00 -23.61
CA ASN A 229 0.18 17.30 -24.15
C ASN A 229 1.46 17.20 -24.98
N ILE A 230 1.44 16.34 -26.00
CA ILE A 230 2.64 15.98 -26.77
C ILE A 230 3.00 17.10 -27.76
N GLY A 231 4.27 17.51 -27.73
CA GLY A 231 4.89 18.41 -28.71
C GLY A 231 5.68 17.63 -29.77
N LEU A 232 6.92 18.05 -30.02
CA LEU A 232 7.80 17.35 -30.97
C LEU A 232 8.14 15.94 -30.47
N GLN A 233 7.93 14.93 -31.32
CA GLN A 233 8.33 13.54 -31.07
C GLN A 233 9.20 13.02 -32.22
N SER A 234 10.35 12.43 -31.90
CA SER A 234 11.22 11.80 -32.90
C SER A 234 12.05 10.69 -32.29
N ALA A 235 12.10 9.51 -32.91
CA ALA A 235 12.88 8.37 -32.43
C ALA A 235 14.37 8.69 -32.18
N SER A 236 14.91 9.74 -32.82
CA SER A 236 16.28 10.21 -32.62
C SER A 236 16.54 10.93 -31.28
N LEU A 237 15.50 11.42 -30.60
CA LEU A 237 15.64 12.21 -29.37
C LEU A 237 15.84 11.36 -28.12
N GLY A 238 15.37 10.11 -28.13
CA GLY A 238 15.50 9.15 -27.04
C GLY A 238 14.16 8.54 -26.59
N MET A 239 14.21 7.75 -25.52
CA MET A 239 13.07 6.97 -25.02
C MET A 239 12.40 7.57 -23.78
N CYS A 240 13.03 8.55 -23.11
CA CYS A 240 12.46 9.21 -21.94
C CYS A 240 11.67 10.44 -22.37
N TRP A 241 10.92 11.05 -21.45
CA TRP A 241 10.11 12.23 -21.75
C TRP A 241 10.40 13.38 -20.80
N SER A 242 10.27 14.59 -21.34
CA SER A 242 10.47 15.82 -20.58
C SER A 242 9.42 16.86 -20.97
N MET A 243 8.93 17.60 -19.99
CA MET A 243 8.08 18.77 -20.19
C MET A 243 8.98 19.96 -20.58
N ALA A 244 8.65 20.63 -21.68
CA ALA A 244 9.22 21.93 -22.02
C ALA A 244 8.73 22.99 -21.04
N LEU A 245 9.64 23.77 -20.47
CA LEU A 245 9.29 24.82 -19.50
C LEU A 245 9.43 26.24 -20.09
N ARG A 246 9.86 26.33 -21.35
CA ARG A 246 9.99 27.57 -22.13
C ARG A 246 9.46 27.36 -23.54
N ASP A 247 8.87 28.43 -24.09
CA ASP A 247 8.46 28.45 -25.49
C ASP A 247 9.69 28.44 -26.41
N ARG A 248 9.61 27.62 -27.47
CA ARG A 248 10.63 27.48 -28.52
C ARG A 248 9.94 27.35 -29.87
N VAL A 249 10.71 27.40 -30.95
CA VAL A 249 10.18 27.35 -32.33
C VAL A 249 9.41 26.05 -32.62
N LEU A 250 9.77 24.95 -31.96
CA LEU A 250 9.24 23.61 -32.25
C LEU A 250 8.23 23.09 -31.21
N TYR A 251 8.02 23.81 -30.11
CA TYR A 251 7.15 23.41 -29.01
C TYR A 251 6.89 24.58 -28.04
N ASP A 252 5.73 24.54 -27.41
CA ASP A 252 5.29 25.52 -26.42
C ASP A 252 5.56 25.02 -24.98
N ALA A 253 5.68 25.95 -24.03
CA ALA A 253 5.87 25.65 -22.63
C ALA A 253 4.66 24.86 -22.07
N GLY A 254 4.95 23.70 -21.51
CA GLY A 254 4.00 22.72 -20.99
C GLY A 254 3.81 21.51 -21.91
N GLN A 255 4.28 21.56 -23.16
CA GLN A 255 4.27 20.40 -24.04
C GLN A 255 5.37 19.40 -23.70
N TRP A 256 5.14 18.12 -23.99
CA TRP A 256 6.06 17.04 -23.68
C TRP A 256 6.79 16.58 -24.94
N THR A 257 8.09 16.37 -24.83
CA THR A 257 8.94 15.87 -25.92
C THR A 257 9.77 14.70 -25.42
N ASN A 258 10.10 13.77 -26.31
CA ASN A 258 10.98 12.68 -25.96
C ASN A 258 12.44 13.14 -25.89
N SER A 259 13.23 12.53 -25.02
CA SER A 259 14.56 12.97 -24.62
C SER A 259 15.46 11.78 -24.28
N ASN A 260 16.77 12.05 -24.21
CA ASN A 260 17.78 11.05 -23.91
C ASN A 260 17.80 10.77 -22.40
N CYS A 261 17.47 9.55 -22.00
CA CYS A 261 17.41 9.10 -20.61
C CYS A 261 18.70 9.32 -19.82
N SER A 262 19.86 9.30 -20.49
CA SER A 262 21.17 9.50 -19.85
C SER A 262 21.55 10.99 -19.69
N LYS A 263 20.82 11.91 -20.32
CA LYS A 263 21.09 13.34 -20.21
C LYS A 263 20.49 13.87 -18.91
N PRO A 264 21.29 14.43 -17.98
CA PRO A 264 20.75 14.97 -16.74
C PRO A 264 19.82 16.15 -16.99
N ALA A 265 18.67 16.17 -16.31
CA ALA A 265 17.74 17.29 -16.31
C ALA A 265 17.09 17.44 -14.92
N PRO A 266 16.63 18.64 -14.54
CA PRO A 266 15.71 18.83 -13.42
C PRO A 266 14.48 17.96 -13.59
N PHE A 267 13.80 17.59 -12.50
CA PHE A 267 12.69 16.65 -12.55
C PHE A 267 11.65 16.94 -11.46
N VAL A 268 10.50 16.28 -11.51
CA VAL A 268 9.46 16.44 -10.49
C VAL A 268 9.04 15.07 -9.99
N CYS A 269 9.04 14.91 -8.67
CA CYS A 269 8.47 13.74 -8.02
C CYS A 269 7.01 13.99 -7.67
N LYS A 270 6.17 12.96 -7.78
CA LYS A 270 4.77 12.94 -7.37
C LYS A 270 4.55 11.83 -6.37
N ARG A 271 3.78 12.11 -5.33
CA ARG A 271 3.40 11.16 -4.28
C ARG A 271 1.95 11.35 -3.89
N ASP A 272 1.25 10.28 -3.56
CA ASP A 272 -0.07 10.38 -2.93
C ASP A 272 0.03 11.16 -1.60
N ALA A 273 -0.83 12.16 -1.40
CA ALA A 273 -0.76 13.02 -0.23
C ALA A 273 -1.04 12.28 1.08
N GLN A 274 -1.70 11.12 1.03
CA GLN A 274 -1.98 10.28 2.18
C GLN A 274 -0.80 9.39 2.58
N VAL A 275 0.19 9.22 1.70
CA VAL A 275 1.39 8.42 1.98
C VAL A 275 2.41 9.27 2.72
N SER A 276 2.67 8.93 3.98
CA SER A 276 3.76 9.50 4.77
C SER A 276 5.03 8.66 4.61
N CYS A 277 6.15 9.30 4.32
CA CYS A 277 7.44 8.63 4.15
C CYS A 277 8.31 8.94 5.37
N GLY A 278 8.65 7.92 6.18
CA GLY A 278 9.55 8.06 7.34
C GLY A 278 8.91 8.19 8.73
N GLY A 279 7.86 7.41 9.05
CA GLY A 279 7.41 7.21 10.43
C GLY A 279 8.28 6.17 11.15
N THR A 280 8.72 6.42 12.38
CA THR A 280 9.64 5.56 13.14
C THR A 280 9.05 4.24 13.67
N ASP A 281 7.90 3.77 13.17
CA ASP A 281 7.41 2.43 13.50
C ASP A 281 7.38 1.45 12.31
N GLU A 282 7.84 1.86 11.12
CA GLU A 282 8.26 0.91 10.09
C GLU A 282 9.56 1.38 9.43
N PRO A 283 10.65 0.57 9.43
CA PRO A 283 11.77 0.87 8.57
C PRO A 283 11.24 0.84 7.14
N VAL A 284 11.54 1.87 6.33
CA VAL A 284 11.74 1.63 4.89
C VAL A 284 12.66 0.43 4.85
N THR A 285 12.18 -0.73 4.40
CA THR A 285 12.96 -1.97 4.42
C THR A 285 14.07 -1.82 3.40
N THR A 286 15.15 -1.13 3.81
CA THR A 286 16.37 -1.02 3.04
C THR A 286 16.83 -2.44 2.80
N ALA A 287 16.98 -2.79 1.52
CA ALA A 287 17.47 -4.11 1.16
C ALA A 287 18.80 -4.35 1.88
N PRO A 288 19.08 -5.60 2.31
CA PRO A 288 20.29 -5.92 3.06
C PRO A 288 21.56 -5.36 2.37
N PRO A 289 22.58 -4.95 3.14
CA PRO A 289 23.77 -4.34 2.56
C PRO A 289 24.57 -5.25 1.65
N GLU A 290 24.47 -6.56 1.88
CA GLU A 290 25.09 -7.59 1.07
C GLU A 290 24.09 -8.70 0.74
N CYS A 291 24.34 -9.37 -0.37
CA CYS A 291 23.66 -10.60 -0.72
C CYS A 291 24.04 -11.72 0.26
N GLY A 292 23.04 -12.43 0.80
CA GLY A 292 23.28 -13.64 1.58
C GLY A 292 23.87 -14.78 0.74
N SER A 293 24.40 -15.81 1.40
CA SER A 293 24.98 -17.00 0.73
C SER A 293 23.95 -17.99 0.16
N GLY A 294 22.66 -17.81 0.51
CA GLY A 294 21.54 -18.65 0.08
C GLY A 294 20.86 -18.21 -1.22
N ILE A 295 19.89 -19.01 -1.67
CA ILE A 295 18.96 -18.65 -2.74
C ILE A 295 17.74 -18.01 -2.09
N MET A 296 17.39 -16.79 -2.52
CA MET A 296 16.15 -16.12 -2.12
C MET A 296 15.02 -16.65 -3.01
N GLN A 297 13.90 -17.11 -2.41
CA GLN A 297 12.76 -17.65 -3.14
C GLN A 297 11.64 -16.62 -3.16
N GLU A 298 11.14 -16.33 -4.35
CA GLU A 298 10.06 -15.37 -4.60
C GLU A 298 8.95 -16.08 -5.38
N ASP A 299 7.75 -16.13 -4.81
CA ASP A 299 6.63 -16.90 -5.36
C ASP A 299 5.50 -15.99 -5.87
N ASN A 300 4.78 -16.44 -6.89
CA ASN A 300 3.62 -15.80 -7.52
C ASN A 300 3.96 -14.52 -8.31
N ASN A 301 4.14 -13.40 -7.63
CA ASN A 301 4.50 -12.11 -8.18
C ASN A 301 5.11 -11.26 -7.07
N GLY A 302 5.87 -10.22 -7.43
CA GLY A 302 6.46 -9.38 -6.42
C GLY A 302 7.51 -8.43 -6.94
N THR A 303 8.11 -7.72 -6.00
CA THR A 303 9.17 -6.76 -6.24
C THR A 303 10.34 -7.07 -5.31
N PHE A 304 11.55 -7.04 -5.85
CA PHE A 304 12.77 -7.16 -5.06
C PHE A 304 13.87 -6.26 -5.62
N TYR A 305 14.94 -6.07 -4.85
CA TYR A 305 15.84 -4.94 -5.05
C TYR A 305 17.31 -5.32 -4.98
N SER A 306 18.15 -4.42 -5.51
CA SER A 306 19.60 -4.48 -5.31
C SER A 306 19.97 -4.36 -3.84
N PRO A 307 21.14 -4.89 -3.41
CA PRO A 307 21.67 -4.61 -2.08
C PRO A 307 21.71 -3.10 -1.79
N ASN A 308 21.44 -2.71 -0.54
CA ASN A 308 21.35 -1.33 -0.08
C ASN A 308 20.27 -0.44 -0.72
N PHE A 309 19.38 -0.95 -1.57
CA PHE A 309 18.32 -0.15 -2.19
C PHE A 309 17.51 0.63 -1.14
N PRO A 310 17.20 1.93 -1.35
CA PRO A 310 17.38 2.73 -2.58
C PRO A 310 18.78 3.32 -2.76
N ASN A 311 19.70 3.10 -1.82
CA ASN A 311 21.09 3.51 -1.94
C ASN A 311 21.87 2.58 -2.88
N SER A 312 23.10 2.98 -3.16
CA SER A 312 23.89 2.26 -4.15
C SER A 312 24.36 0.89 -3.64
N TYR A 313 24.32 -0.12 -4.52
CA TYR A 313 24.92 -1.44 -4.24
C TYR A 313 26.46 -1.42 -4.24
N VAL A 314 27.10 -0.27 -4.46
CA VAL A 314 28.57 -0.11 -4.42
C VAL A 314 29.11 -0.64 -3.09
N GLY A 315 30.09 -1.54 -3.18
CA GLY A 315 30.67 -2.24 -2.04
C GLY A 315 30.16 -3.66 -1.85
N ALA A 316 29.03 -4.05 -2.48
CA ALA A 316 28.57 -5.43 -2.50
C ALA A 316 29.56 -6.32 -3.25
N LYS A 317 30.05 -7.38 -2.60
CA LYS A 317 31.05 -8.31 -3.18
C LYS A 317 30.45 -9.63 -3.62
N ASN A 318 29.40 -10.09 -2.95
CA ASN A 318 28.79 -11.38 -3.19
C ASN A 318 27.70 -11.28 -4.26
N PRO A 319 27.61 -12.25 -5.21
CA PRO A 319 26.48 -12.31 -6.12
C PRO A 319 25.16 -12.61 -5.39
N CYS A 320 24.10 -11.88 -5.74
CA CYS A 320 22.75 -12.19 -5.26
C CYS A 320 22.12 -13.25 -6.16
N LYS A 321 21.53 -14.28 -5.55
CA LYS A 321 20.85 -15.38 -6.25
C LYS A 321 19.38 -15.41 -5.87
N TYR A 322 18.51 -15.35 -6.86
CA TYR A 322 17.07 -15.42 -6.69
C TYR A 322 16.52 -16.58 -7.51
N PHE A 323 15.52 -17.23 -6.96
CA PHE A 323 14.71 -18.24 -7.62
C PHE A 323 13.27 -17.75 -7.59
N ILE A 324 12.72 -17.55 -8.77
CA ILE A 324 11.42 -16.94 -8.98
C ILE A 324 10.53 -18.01 -9.55
N ASP A 325 9.43 -18.29 -8.86
CA ASP A 325 8.42 -19.25 -9.30
C ASP A 325 7.06 -18.57 -9.42
N THR A 326 6.41 -18.76 -10.55
CA THR A 326 5.02 -18.35 -10.79
C THR A 326 4.11 -19.58 -10.83
N PRO A 327 2.77 -19.44 -10.78
CA PRO A 327 1.87 -20.59 -10.77
C PRO A 327 2.10 -21.54 -11.95
N SER A 328 2.02 -22.84 -11.72
CA SER A 328 2.16 -23.87 -12.75
C SER A 328 1.21 -23.63 -13.93
N GLY A 329 1.71 -23.76 -15.16
CA GLY A 329 0.95 -23.47 -16.39
C GLY A 329 1.02 -22.02 -16.87
N THR A 330 1.69 -21.15 -16.12
CA THR A 330 2.07 -19.80 -16.56
C THR A 330 3.52 -19.76 -17.06
N GLN A 331 3.89 -18.66 -17.71
CA GLN A 331 5.30 -18.33 -17.90
C GLN A 331 5.70 -17.28 -16.86
N ALA A 332 6.84 -17.47 -16.21
CA ALA A 332 7.38 -16.43 -15.36
C ALA A 332 7.95 -15.32 -16.25
N GLN A 333 7.64 -14.07 -15.96
CA GLN A 333 8.30 -12.93 -16.58
C GLN A 333 8.86 -12.00 -15.51
N ILE A 334 10.02 -11.41 -15.81
CA ILE A 334 10.70 -10.42 -14.96
C ILE A 334 11.01 -9.17 -15.78
N ARG A 335 10.88 -8.00 -15.18
CA ARG A 335 11.35 -6.72 -15.73
C ARG A 335 12.09 -5.93 -14.67
N PHE A 336 12.82 -4.92 -15.11
CA PHE A 336 13.58 -4.04 -14.23
C PHE A 336 13.11 -2.61 -14.41
N PRO A 337 12.14 -2.13 -13.62
CA PRO A 337 11.69 -0.76 -13.69
C PRO A 337 12.81 0.25 -13.41
N ILE A 338 13.72 -0.06 -12.48
CA ILE A 338 14.97 0.69 -12.27
C ILE A 338 16.13 -0.23 -12.62
N LEU A 339 17.03 0.23 -13.48
CA LEU A 339 18.23 -0.52 -13.83
C LEU A 339 19.42 0.41 -14.07
N ASN A 340 20.15 0.70 -12.99
CA ASN A 340 21.40 1.46 -13.01
C ASN A 340 22.57 0.54 -12.69
N LEU A 341 23.15 -0.04 -13.75
CA LEU A 341 24.36 -0.84 -13.68
C LEU A 341 25.60 -0.02 -14.10
N ASP A 342 26.74 -0.30 -13.49
CA ASP A 342 28.04 0.08 -14.06
C ASP A 342 28.45 -0.88 -15.19
N ALA A 343 29.55 -0.54 -15.87
CA ALA A 343 30.03 -1.27 -17.05
C ALA A 343 30.43 -2.73 -16.80
N TYR A 344 30.62 -3.14 -15.54
CA TYR A 344 31.09 -4.47 -15.17
C TYR A 344 30.08 -5.26 -14.33
N SER A 345 29.03 -4.61 -13.82
CA SER A 345 27.93 -5.31 -13.16
C SER A 345 27.02 -5.99 -14.19
N THR A 346 26.51 -7.18 -13.85
CA THR A 346 25.61 -7.92 -14.75
C THR A 346 24.44 -8.54 -14.01
N ILE A 347 23.29 -8.62 -14.68
CA ILE A 347 22.18 -9.49 -14.27
C ILE A 347 22.08 -10.63 -15.27
N GLN A 348 22.07 -11.86 -14.76
CA GLN A 348 22.03 -13.08 -15.53
C GLN A 348 20.73 -13.83 -15.24
N LEU A 349 19.98 -14.15 -16.28
CA LEU A 349 18.74 -14.94 -16.19
C LEU A 349 18.99 -16.34 -16.75
N TYR A 350 18.51 -17.34 -16.03
CA TYR A 350 18.55 -18.74 -16.38
C TYR A 350 17.12 -19.26 -16.39
N TYR A 351 16.71 -19.89 -17.48
CA TYR A 351 15.39 -20.50 -17.63
C TYR A 351 15.50 -22.01 -17.43
N GLY A 352 14.73 -22.56 -16.49
CA GLY A 352 14.86 -23.96 -16.06
C GLY A 352 16.25 -24.27 -15.47
N ASP A 353 16.76 -25.49 -15.71
CA ASP A 353 18.02 -26.00 -15.13
C ASP A 353 19.26 -25.75 -16.00
N ASN A 354 19.21 -24.71 -16.84
CA ASN A 354 20.31 -24.39 -17.75
C ASN A 354 21.61 -24.02 -17.01
N GLN A 355 22.75 -24.55 -17.47
CA GLN A 355 24.06 -24.26 -16.88
C GLN A 355 24.67 -22.92 -17.33
N LYS A 356 24.16 -22.34 -18.42
CA LYS A 356 24.59 -21.05 -18.99
C LYS A 356 23.42 -20.07 -18.94
N PRO A 357 23.68 -18.76 -18.79
CA PRO A 357 22.62 -17.77 -18.76
C PRO A 357 21.96 -17.67 -20.14
N ASP A 358 20.63 -17.73 -20.17
CA ASP A 358 19.81 -17.51 -21.36
C ASP A 358 19.83 -16.02 -21.75
N VAL A 359 19.91 -15.13 -20.75
CA VAL A 359 20.01 -13.68 -20.94
C VAL A 359 21.07 -13.10 -20.02
N THR A 360 21.91 -12.21 -20.55
CA THR A 360 22.78 -11.34 -19.74
C THR A 360 22.49 -9.88 -20.04
N ILE A 361 22.22 -9.13 -18.98
CA ILE A 361 21.83 -7.72 -19.03
C ILE A 361 23.01 -6.88 -18.52
N TYR A 362 23.44 -5.93 -19.36
CA TYR A 362 24.61 -5.05 -19.13
C TYR A 362 24.24 -3.57 -19.02
N SER A 363 23.05 -3.18 -19.44
CA SER A 363 22.63 -1.78 -19.55
C SER A 363 21.12 -1.64 -19.43
N ASP A 364 20.65 -0.39 -19.44
CA ASP A 364 19.23 -0.05 -19.33
C ASP A 364 18.37 -0.71 -20.43
N THR A 365 17.56 -1.68 -20.00
CA THR A 365 16.48 -2.33 -20.75
C THR A 365 15.14 -2.19 -20.01
N THR A 366 15.03 -1.15 -19.19
CA THR A 366 13.86 -0.92 -18.33
C THR A 366 12.56 -0.97 -19.13
N MET A 367 11.51 -1.50 -18.50
CA MET A 367 10.20 -1.77 -19.09
C MET A 367 10.12 -2.93 -20.10
N LYS A 368 11.23 -3.61 -20.44
CA LYS A 368 11.18 -4.88 -21.18
C LYS A 368 10.90 -6.05 -20.23
N TRP A 369 9.87 -6.83 -20.53
CA TRP A 369 9.64 -8.14 -19.93
C TRP A 369 10.59 -9.19 -20.52
N TYR A 370 11.23 -9.95 -19.64
CA TYR A 370 12.00 -11.15 -19.95
C TYR A 370 11.19 -12.35 -19.50
N THR A 371 10.61 -13.05 -20.47
CA THR A 371 9.70 -14.17 -20.23
C THR A 371 10.44 -15.49 -20.35
N SER A 372 10.40 -16.30 -19.29
CA SER A 372 10.86 -17.68 -19.30
C SER A 372 9.88 -18.57 -20.07
N PRO A 373 10.35 -19.60 -20.78
CA PRO A 373 9.48 -20.63 -21.33
C PRO A 373 8.68 -21.41 -20.27
N THR A 374 9.16 -21.40 -19.02
CA THR A 374 8.55 -22.09 -17.87
C THR A 374 8.01 -21.08 -16.87
N ASN A 375 7.36 -21.59 -15.82
CA ASN A 375 6.92 -20.81 -14.68
C ASN A 375 8.06 -20.45 -13.71
N THR A 376 9.33 -20.62 -14.11
CA THR A 376 10.48 -20.45 -13.22
C THR A 376 11.58 -19.60 -13.87
N ILE A 377 12.21 -18.73 -13.08
CA ILE A 377 13.40 -17.95 -13.45
C ILE A 377 14.41 -18.02 -12.32
N LYS A 378 15.64 -18.42 -12.63
CA LYS A 378 16.77 -18.21 -11.73
C LYS A 378 17.53 -16.96 -12.17
N MET A 379 17.61 -15.98 -11.27
CA MET A 379 18.34 -14.74 -11.49
C MET A 379 19.62 -14.70 -10.67
N ILE A 380 20.72 -14.24 -11.27
CA ILE A 380 21.97 -13.96 -10.58
C ILE A 380 22.41 -12.53 -10.90
N PHE A 381 22.42 -11.66 -9.89
CA PHE A 381 23.06 -10.34 -9.97
C PHE A 381 24.52 -10.45 -9.53
N LYS A 382 25.43 -9.95 -10.36
CA LYS A 382 26.87 -9.90 -10.11
C LYS A 382 27.32 -8.44 -10.01
N PRO A 383 27.57 -7.91 -8.81
CA PRO A 383 28.08 -6.56 -8.64
C PRO A 383 29.55 -6.47 -9.07
N SER A 384 29.92 -5.33 -9.64
CA SER A 384 31.31 -4.94 -9.87
C SER A 384 31.99 -4.54 -8.56
N THR A 385 33.25 -4.94 -8.37
CA THR A 385 34.06 -4.53 -7.21
C THR A 385 34.88 -3.26 -7.44
N ASP A 386 34.95 -2.79 -8.69
CA ASP A 386 35.98 -1.83 -9.13
C ASP A 386 35.39 -0.46 -9.51
N TYR A 387 34.09 -0.24 -9.24
CA TYR A 387 33.46 1.04 -9.54
C TYR A 387 33.92 2.15 -8.57
N THR A 388 34.56 3.18 -9.10
CA THR A 388 35.05 4.34 -8.33
C THR A 388 34.30 5.64 -8.64
N GLY A 389 33.18 5.56 -9.34
CA GLY A 389 32.39 6.73 -9.71
C GLY A 389 31.43 7.19 -8.61
N SER A 390 30.76 8.32 -8.83
CA SER A 390 29.86 8.95 -7.86
C SER A 390 28.37 8.77 -8.20
N ARG A 391 28.02 7.92 -9.18
CA ARG A 391 26.61 7.67 -9.54
C ARG A 391 25.97 6.69 -8.56
N ILE A 392 24.66 6.83 -8.36
CA ILE A 392 23.88 5.87 -7.59
C ILE A 392 23.57 4.67 -8.49
N LEU A 393 24.25 3.55 -8.23
CA LEU A 393 23.99 2.29 -8.92
C LEU A 393 23.00 1.46 -8.12
N SER A 394 21.82 1.18 -8.69
CA SER A 394 20.74 0.46 -8.03
C SER A 394 19.82 -0.18 -9.07
N TRP A 395 19.06 -1.20 -8.66
CA TRP A 395 18.03 -1.78 -9.51
C TRP A 395 16.85 -2.25 -8.67
N LYS A 396 15.67 -2.21 -9.32
CA LYS A 396 14.40 -2.73 -8.83
C LYS A 396 13.92 -3.73 -9.86
N ALA A 397 13.55 -4.93 -9.43
CA ALA A 397 12.99 -5.97 -10.25
C ALA A 397 11.52 -6.18 -9.88
N GLU A 398 10.68 -6.40 -10.90
CA GLU A 398 9.29 -6.82 -10.76
C GLU A 398 9.10 -8.11 -11.54
N PHE A 399 8.42 -9.08 -10.95
CA PHE A 399 8.08 -10.34 -11.63
C PHE A 399 6.61 -10.67 -11.45
N GLU A 400 6.05 -11.32 -12.45
CA GLU A 400 4.64 -11.72 -12.47
C GLU A 400 4.42 -12.92 -13.41
N PRO A 401 3.30 -13.64 -13.28
CA PRO A 401 2.94 -14.64 -14.26
C PRO A 401 2.46 -13.96 -15.54
N MET A 402 3.02 -14.37 -16.68
CA MET A 402 2.46 -14.09 -17.99
C MET A 402 1.40 -15.15 -18.32
N PRO A 403 0.11 -14.79 -18.45
CA PRO A 403 -0.90 -15.70 -18.97
C PRO A 403 -0.55 -16.05 -20.41
N GLN A 404 -0.66 -17.32 -20.79
CA GLN A 404 -0.53 -17.71 -22.20
C GLN A 404 -1.68 -17.09 -23.01
N VAL A 405 -1.40 -16.05 -23.79
CA VAL A 405 -2.32 -15.57 -24.83
C VAL A 405 -2.13 -16.46 -26.06
N THR A 406 -3.07 -17.35 -26.31
CA THR A 406 -3.14 -18.12 -27.56
C THR A 406 -3.53 -17.18 -28.72
N VAL A 407 -2.54 -16.67 -29.47
CA VAL A 407 -2.73 -15.92 -30.74
C VAL A 407 -2.35 -16.82 -31.94
N PRO A 408 -3.09 -16.78 -33.07
CA PRO A 408 -3.40 -17.95 -33.87
C PRO A 408 -2.30 -18.33 -34.88
N ARG A 409 -1.99 -19.62 -34.95
CA ARG A 409 -1.22 -20.22 -36.05
C ARG A 409 -2.16 -20.58 -37.20
N THR A 410 -1.91 -20.01 -38.37
CA THR A 410 -2.66 -20.21 -39.61
C THR A 410 -2.58 -21.66 -40.11
N THR A 411 -3.76 -22.28 -40.18
CA THR A 411 -4.25 -23.34 -41.08
C THR A 411 -3.39 -24.56 -41.39
N THR A 412 -3.86 -25.75 -40.96
CA THR A 412 -4.55 -26.72 -41.85
C THR A 412 -5.39 -27.72 -41.02
N THR A 413 -6.72 -27.48 -41.02
CA THR A 413 -7.85 -28.44 -41.06
C THR A 413 -8.33 -29.21 -39.80
N THR A 414 -9.27 -28.55 -39.08
CA THR A 414 -10.60 -28.97 -38.53
C THR A 414 -10.73 -30.20 -37.60
N HIS A 415 -11.28 -30.13 -36.36
CA HIS A 415 -12.61 -29.59 -36.00
C HIS A 415 -12.76 -29.12 -34.52
N LYS A 416 -13.49 -27.98 -34.37
CA LYS A 416 -14.31 -27.40 -33.28
C LYS A 416 -13.98 -27.63 -31.78
N VAL A 417 -13.66 -26.50 -31.12
CA VAL A 417 -13.65 -26.23 -29.67
C VAL A 417 -15.08 -25.96 -29.15
N ILE A 418 -15.34 -26.32 -27.89
CA ILE A 418 -16.40 -25.75 -27.04
C ILE A 418 -15.72 -24.91 -25.94
N ILE A 419 -16.03 -23.62 -25.85
CA ILE A 419 -15.81 -22.75 -24.67
C ILE A 419 -17.20 -22.18 -24.35
N THR A 420 -17.73 -22.14 -23.11
CA THR A 420 -17.62 -21.12 -22.03
C THR A 420 -18.84 -21.33 -21.09
N PRO A 421 -18.94 -20.80 -19.82
CA PRO A 421 -18.36 -19.54 -19.31
C PRO A 421 -17.78 -19.51 -17.87
N ASP A 422 -16.99 -18.47 -17.58
CA ASP A 422 -16.86 -17.82 -16.26
C ASP A 422 -18.02 -16.80 -16.13
N PRO A 423 -18.70 -16.67 -14.98
CA PRO A 423 -18.70 -15.37 -14.30
C PRO A 423 -18.95 -15.46 -12.77
N ARG A 424 -17.90 -15.33 -11.96
CA ARG A 424 -17.85 -15.11 -10.48
C ARG A 424 -17.44 -16.35 -9.64
N ASN A 425 -16.14 -16.70 -9.70
CA ASN A 425 -15.41 -17.68 -8.87
C ASN A 425 -15.98 -17.85 -7.43
N PRO A 426 -16.26 -19.08 -6.93
CA PRO A 426 -15.16 -20.00 -6.59
C PRO A 426 -15.46 -21.51 -6.66
N SER A 427 -14.74 -22.28 -7.48
CA SER A 427 -14.66 -23.74 -7.27
C SER A 427 -13.74 -24.07 -6.10
N GLY A 428 -12.49 -23.59 -6.10
CA GLY A 428 -11.52 -23.92 -5.04
C GLY A 428 -11.03 -25.38 -5.06
N CYS A 429 -11.44 -26.17 -6.06
CA CYS A 429 -11.05 -27.56 -6.22
C CYS A 429 -9.55 -27.70 -6.44
N ASN A 430 -8.91 -28.55 -5.64
CA ASN A 430 -7.46 -28.82 -5.65
C ASN A 430 -6.59 -27.59 -5.37
N SER A 431 -7.17 -26.50 -4.84
CA SER A 431 -6.40 -25.39 -4.29
C SER A 431 -5.54 -25.88 -3.12
N PRO A 432 -4.30 -25.37 -2.95
CA PRO A 432 -3.38 -25.82 -1.90
C PRO A 432 -3.99 -25.73 -0.49
N SER A 433 -4.68 -24.63 -0.21
CA SER A 433 -5.56 -24.44 0.95
C SER A 433 -6.45 -23.22 0.72
N ILE A 434 -7.67 -23.24 1.23
CA ILE A 434 -8.57 -22.09 1.27
C ILE A 434 -8.47 -21.52 2.69
N SER A 435 -7.69 -20.46 2.85
CA SER A 435 -7.36 -19.84 4.15
C SER A 435 -8.00 -18.47 4.26
N THR A 436 -9.05 -18.35 5.07
CA THR A 436 -9.84 -17.13 5.27
C THR A 436 -10.70 -17.25 6.53
N GLU A 437 -11.13 -16.13 7.11
CA GLU A 437 -12.02 -16.10 8.27
C GLU A 437 -13.45 -16.49 7.92
N THR A 438 -13.88 -16.22 6.67
CA THR A 438 -15.08 -16.76 6.03
C THR A 438 -14.77 -17.07 4.56
N GLY A 439 -15.26 -18.19 4.02
CA GLY A 439 -14.94 -18.64 2.67
C GLY A 439 -16.08 -19.39 2.00
N TYR A 440 -16.04 -19.44 0.67
CA TYR A 440 -17.04 -20.09 -0.18
C TYR A 440 -16.31 -20.89 -1.25
N PHE A 441 -16.79 -22.10 -1.55
CA PHE A 441 -16.24 -22.97 -2.59
C PHE A 441 -17.34 -23.87 -3.18
N THR A 442 -17.10 -24.40 -4.37
CA THR A 442 -18.08 -25.20 -5.11
C THR A 442 -17.44 -26.37 -5.83
N SER A 443 -18.23 -27.42 -6.13
CA SER A 443 -17.80 -28.39 -7.13
C SER A 443 -17.51 -27.67 -8.46
N PRO A 444 -16.52 -28.13 -9.23
CA PRO A 444 -16.23 -27.54 -10.53
C PRO A 444 -17.48 -27.39 -11.38
N ASN A 445 -17.61 -26.24 -12.03
CA ASN A 445 -18.74 -25.80 -12.87
C ASN A 445 -20.05 -25.44 -12.14
N TYR A 446 -20.19 -25.65 -10.83
CA TYR A 446 -21.41 -25.30 -10.11
C TYR A 446 -21.81 -23.82 -10.33
N PRO A 447 -23.07 -23.51 -10.67
CA PRO A 447 -24.26 -24.37 -10.53
C PRO A 447 -24.54 -25.30 -11.73
N ASP A 448 -23.70 -25.31 -12.75
CA ASP A 448 -23.76 -26.29 -13.85
C ASP A 448 -23.13 -27.63 -13.41
N ASN A 449 -23.41 -28.69 -14.16
CA ASN A 449 -22.98 -30.04 -13.78
C ASN A 449 -21.45 -30.18 -13.69
N TYR A 450 -20.97 -30.92 -12.68
CA TYR A 450 -19.56 -31.30 -12.57
C TYR A 450 -19.17 -32.29 -13.68
N LEU A 451 -17.86 -32.44 -13.94
CA LEU A 451 -17.37 -33.38 -14.96
C LEU A 451 -17.21 -34.79 -14.39
N ASP A 452 -17.19 -35.78 -15.28
CA ASP A 452 -16.93 -37.19 -14.93
C ASP A 452 -15.44 -37.41 -14.60
N SER A 453 -15.14 -38.45 -13.81
CA SER A 453 -13.78 -38.90 -13.44
C SER A 453 -12.95 -37.82 -12.74
N MET A 454 -13.62 -36.95 -11.98
CA MET A 454 -12.98 -35.86 -11.27
C MET A 454 -12.55 -36.27 -9.88
N THR A 455 -11.49 -35.62 -9.43
CA THR A 455 -11.06 -35.66 -8.03
C THR A 455 -10.75 -34.24 -7.59
N CYS A 456 -11.42 -33.81 -6.54
CA CYS A 456 -11.31 -32.47 -5.98
C CYS A 456 -11.00 -32.52 -4.50
N LYS A 457 -9.95 -31.80 -4.11
CA LYS A 457 -9.50 -31.67 -2.73
C LYS A 457 -9.65 -30.23 -2.29
N TYR A 458 -10.36 -30.00 -1.19
CA TYR A 458 -10.48 -28.71 -0.55
C TYR A 458 -9.86 -28.83 0.84
N LEU A 459 -8.76 -28.12 1.08
CA LEU A 459 -8.16 -28.01 2.42
C LEU A 459 -8.55 -26.66 3.01
N LEU A 460 -9.46 -26.66 3.97
CA LEU A 460 -9.93 -25.46 4.66
C LEU A 460 -9.03 -25.20 5.86
N THR A 461 -8.60 -23.95 6.02
CA THR A 461 -7.72 -23.55 7.13
C THR A 461 -8.17 -22.22 7.75
N THR A 462 -7.99 -22.07 9.06
CA THR A 462 -8.22 -20.83 9.81
C THR A 462 -7.11 -20.61 10.84
N ASP A 463 -7.20 -19.54 11.63
CA ASP A 463 -6.24 -19.20 12.69
C ASP A 463 -6.15 -20.35 13.71
N THR A 464 -4.96 -20.55 14.27
CA THR A 464 -4.64 -21.69 15.15
C THR A 464 -5.47 -21.74 16.44
N ASP A 465 -6.11 -20.64 16.83
CA ASP A 465 -7.00 -20.49 17.98
C ASP A 465 -8.50 -20.52 17.59
N LYS A 466 -8.82 -20.97 16.38
CA LYS A 466 -10.20 -21.10 15.88
C LYS A 466 -10.45 -22.49 15.31
N ARG A 467 -11.74 -22.80 15.12
CA ARG A 467 -12.23 -24.02 14.46
C ARG A 467 -13.07 -23.63 13.25
N ILE A 468 -13.25 -24.56 12.32
CA ILE A 468 -13.97 -24.34 11.06
C ILE A 468 -15.37 -24.91 11.20
N HIS A 469 -16.38 -24.08 10.94
CA HIS A 469 -17.75 -24.53 10.70
C HIS A 469 -18.01 -24.54 9.19
N LEU A 470 -18.39 -25.69 8.65
CA LEU A 470 -18.67 -25.93 7.23
C LEU A 470 -20.15 -26.19 7.04
N GLU A 471 -20.77 -25.50 6.09
CA GLU A 471 -22.19 -25.65 5.74
C GLU A 471 -22.32 -25.87 4.24
N PHE A 472 -22.90 -27.01 3.86
CA PHE A 472 -23.26 -27.27 2.47
C PHE A 472 -24.62 -26.64 2.14
N GLY A 473 -24.72 -26.07 0.93
CA GLY A 473 -25.98 -25.74 0.30
C GLY A 473 -26.69 -27.01 -0.21
N GLU A 474 -27.41 -26.88 -1.33
CA GLU A 474 -27.99 -28.04 -2.02
C GLU A 474 -26.87 -28.93 -2.57
N ILE A 475 -26.97 -30.23 -2.31
CA ILE A 475 -26.04 -31.26 -2.80
C ILE A 475 -26.79 -32.13 -3.81
N ASP A 476 -26.35 -32.11 -5.06
CA ASP A 476 -26.91 -32.89 -6.16
C ASP A 476 -25.80 -33.72 -6.80
N LEU A 477 -25.67 -34.99 -6.39
CA LEU A 477 -24.69 -35.95 -6.89
C LEU A 477 -25.37 -37.09 -7.62
N PHE A 478 -24.69 -37.62 -8.63
CA PHE A 478 -25.21 -38.69 -9.46
C PHE A 478 -24.97 -40.06 -8.81
N MET A 479 -26.06 -40.70 -8.39
CA MET A 479 -26.09 -42.06 -7.80
C MET A 479 -25.15 -42.24 -6.58
N ASP A 480 -24.84 -43.49 -6.21
CA ASP A 480 -24.09 -43.84 -5.01
C ASP A 480 -22.57 -43.92 -5.21
N GLN A 481 -22.09 -43.72 -6.44
CA GLN A 481 -20.68 -43.83 -6.83
C GLN A 481 -19.94 -42.49 -6.80
N ASP A 482 -20.66 -41.37 -6.92
CA ASP A 482 -20.12 -40.04 -6.69
C ASP A 482 -20.24 -39.68 -5.21
N GLU A 483 -19.13 -39.25 -4.61
CA GLU A 483 -19.08 -39.05 -3.17
C GLU A 483 -18.30 -37.80 -2.74
N ILE A 484 -18.83 -37.14 -1.71
CA ILE A 484 -18.15 -36.12 -0.93
C ILE A 484 -17.77 -36.74 0.41
N ILE A 485 -16.49 -36.67 0.76
CA ILE A 485 -15.96 -37.14 2.03
C ILE A 485 -15.49 -35.93 2.82
N VAL A 486 -16.06 -35.74 4.01
CA VAL A 486 -15.67 -34.66 4.92
C VAL A 486 -14.83 -35.25 6.06
N ARG A 487 -13.68 -34.65 6.34
CA ARG A 487 -12.73 -35.14 7.35
C ARG A 487 -12.28 -34.01 8.26
N ASP A 488 -12.09 -34.36 9.52
CA ASP A 488 -11.51 -33.46 10.51
C ASP A 488 -9.98 -33.45 10.38
N GLY A 489 -9.36 -32.27 10.45
CA GLY A 489 -7.91 -32.12 10.26
C GLY A 489 -7.46 -32.00 8.80
N SER A 490 -6.15 -32.00 8.58
CA SER A 490 -5.51 -31.71 7.28
C SER A 490 -5.30 -32.94 6.38
N SER A 491 -5.55 -34.15 6.88
CA SER A 491 -5.29 -35.39 6.15
C SER A 491 -6.48 -35.83 5.29
N PHE A 492 -6.26 -35.91 3.98
CA PHE A 492 -7.23 -36.45 3.02
C PHE A 492 -7.39 -37.98 3.08
N THR A 493 -6.48 -38.67 3.77
CA THR A 493 -6.40 -40.14 3.78
C THR A 493 -6.65 -40.73 5.18
N ASP A 494 -7.16 -39.94 6.13
CA ASP A 494 -7.60 -40.47 7.42
C ASP A 494 -8.65 -41.57 7.19
N PRO A 495 -8.57 -42.75 7.82
CA PRO A 495 -9.59 -43.79 7.65
C PRO A 495 -10.96 -43.43 8.26
N ASN A 496 -11.07 -42.42 9.14
CA ASN A 496 -12.30 -42.10 9.87
C ASN A 496 -12.89 -40.74 9.42
N PRO A 497 -13.74 -40.69 8.39
CA PRO A 497 -14.40 -39.45 7.98
C PRO A 497 -15.46 -38.99 8.98
N LEU A 498 -15.73 -37.69 9.00
CA LEU A 498 -16.90 -37.12 9.68
C LEU A 498 -18.19 -37.55 8.98
N GLU A 499 -18.18 -37.62 7.64
CA GLU A 499 -19.29 -38.13 6.84
C GLU A 499 -18.80 -38.54 5.43
N ILE A 500 -19.51 -39.49 4.80
CA ILE A 500 -19.49 -39.76 3.37
C ILE A 500 -20.89 -39.47 2.81
N ILE A 501 -20.98 -38.56 1.85
CA ILE A 501 -22.23 -38.09 1.25
C ILE A 501 -22.27 -38.56 -0.20
N ASN A 502 -23.32 -39.28 -0.59
CA ASN A 502 -23.55 -39.72 -1.97
C ASN A 502 -24.91 -39.23 -2.49
N GLY A 503 -25.24 -39.54 -3.74
CA GLY A 503 -26.46 -39.07 -4.43
C GLY A 503 -27.80 -39.63 -3.91
N ASN A 504 -27.83 -40.29 -2.75
CA ASN A 504 -29.08 -40.79 -2.18
C ASN A 504 -30.01 -39.64 -1.75
N PRO A 505 -31.33 -39.72 -2.02
CA PRO A 505 -32.31 -38.67 -1.73
C PRO A 505 -32.36 -38.09 -0.33
N GLY A 506 -31.86 -38.82 0.68
CA GLY A 506 -31.78 -38.34 2.07
C GLY A 506 -30.63 -37.37 2.35
N HIS A 507 -29.75 -37.10 1.37
CA HIS A 507 -28.50 -36.36 1.55
C HIS A 507 -28.52 -34.95 0.95
N TRP A 508 -29.66 -34.52 0.38
CA TRP A 508 -29.72 -33.36 -0.52
C TRP A 508 -29.76 -31.98 0.18
N TYR A 509 -29.95 -31.90 1.51
CA TYR A 509 -30.08 -30.61 2.22
C TYR A 509 -29.50 -30.61 3.65
N ASN A 510 -29.02 -29.44 4.11
CA ASN A 510 -28.70 -29.09 5.50
C ASN A 510 -27.59 -29.93 6.18
N LYS A 511 -26.48 -30.18 5.48
CA LYS A 511 -25.30 -30.86 6.05
C LYS A 511 -24.30 -29.84 6.60
N GLN A 512 -24.01 -29.94 7.89
CA GLN A 512 -23.10 -29.04 8.59
C GLN A 512 -22.12 -29.80 9.45
N TYR A 513 -20.87 -29.34 9.49
CA TYR A 513 -19.77 -30.01 10.21
C TYR A 513 -18.90 -28.97 10.90
N THR A 514 -18.38 -29.31 12.08
CA THR A 514 -17.44 -28.45 12.81
C THR A 514 -16.16 -29.22 13.09
N SER A 515 -15.00 -28.66 12.72
CA SER A 515 -13.70 -29.30 12.92
C SER A 515 -13.27 -29.27 14.38
N THR A 516 -12.27 -30.09 14.74
CA THR A 516 -11.62 -30.04 16.05
C THR A 516 -10.48 -29.07 16.18
N GLY A 517 -9.74 -28.85 15.09
CA GLY A 517 -8.68 -27.86 15.01
C GLY A 517 -8.97 -26.80 13.96
N ASN A 518 -7.93 -26.06 13.62
CA ASN A 518 -7.99 -24.98 12.64
C ASN A 518 -7.92 -25.45 11.18
N THR A 519 -8.08 -26.75 10.92
CA THR A 519 -8.05 -27.34 9.58
C THR A 519 -9.16 -28.37 9.40
N MET A 520 -9.77 -28.41 8.22
CA MET A 520 -10.76 -29.41 7.80
C MET A 520 -10.50 -29.71 6.33
N ASN A 521 -10.77 -30.93 5.86
CA ASN A 521 -10.70 -31.22 4.44
C ASN A 521 -11.95 -31.88 3.88
N VAL A 522 -12.24 -31.53 2.63
CA VAL A 522 -13.34 -32.06 1.84
C VAL A 522 -12.77 -32.67 0.58
N TYR A 523 -13.10 -33.92 0.31
CA TYR A 523 -12.71 -34.65 -0.88
C TYR A 523 -13.94 -34.96 -1.71
N PHE A 524 -13.97 -34.55 -2.96
CA PHE A 524 -15.04 -34.89 -3.90
C PHE A 524 -14.50 -35.75 -5.03
N PHE A 525 -15.18 -36.84 -5.33
CA PHE A 525 -14.86 -37.75 -6.41
C PHE A 525 -16.10 -38.02 -7.27
N SER A 526 -15.92 -37.98 -8.59
CA SER A 526 -16.92 -38.47 -9.55
C SER A 526 -16.38 -39.66 -10.33
N ASP A 527 -17.26 -40.63 -10.61
CA ASP A 527 -16.96 -41.79 -11.43
C ASP A 527 -16.98 -41.45 -12.94
N SER A 528 -16.81 -42.44 -13.81
CA SER A 528 -16.73 -42.19 -15.26
C SER A 528 -18.08 -42.12 -15.99
N ARG A 529 -19.22 -42.02 -15.29
CA ARG A 529 -20.56 -42.14 -15.89
C ARG A 529 -21.57 -41.19 -15.26
N ASP A 530 -22.14 -40.33 -16.11
CA ASP A 530 -23.23 -39.41 -15.80
C ASP A 530 -22.86 -38.40 -14.67
N ASN A 531 -23.50 -37.23 -14.66
CA ASN A 531 -23.17 -36.16 -13.70
C ASN A 531 -24.42 -35.38 -13.28
N ALA A 532 -24.28 -34.62 -12.20
CA ALA A 532 -25.32 -33.80 -11.60
C ALA A 532 -24.78 -32.40 -11.28
N LYS A 533 -25.61 -31.51 -10.73
CA LYS A 533 -25.23 -30.09 -10.54
C LYS A 533 -24.07 -29.90 -9.56
N GLY A 534 -23.84 -30.86 -8.67
CA GLY A 534 -22.79 -30.80 -7.66
C GLY A 534 -23.22 -30.04 -6.41
N PHE A 535 -22.33 -29.26 -5.84
CA PHE A 535 -22.57 -28.59 -4.56
C PHE A 535 -21.90 -27.22 -4.47
N SER A 536 -22.42 -26.41 -3.55
CA SER A 536 -21.70 -25.26 -2.99
C SER A 536 -21.62 -25.35 -1.48
N ALA A 537 -20.59 -24.76 -0.90
CA ALA A 537 -20.36 -24.79 0.53
C ALA A 537 -19.75 -23.47 1.02
N ASN A 538 -20.26 -22.99 2.15
CA ASN A 538 -19.69 -21.89 2.90
C ASN A 538 -18.98 -22.44 4.13
N PHE A 539 -17.90 -21.78 4.55
CA PHE A 539 -17.28 -22.06 5.84
C PHE A 539 -16.86 -20.77 6.54
N TYR A 540 -16.78 -20.82 7.87
CA TYR A 540 -16.32 -19.70 8.66
C TYR A 540 -15.64 -20.14 9.95
N ALA A 541 -14.79 -19.26 10.46
CA ALA A 541 -14.05 -19.48 11.69
C ALA A 541 -14.95 -19.24 12.91
N LEU A 542 -14.94 -20.19 13.83
CA LEU A 542 -15.53 -20.09 15.15
C LEU A 542 -14.42 -19.99 16.18
N ASN A 543 -14.54 -19.03 17.10
CA ASN A 543 -13.70 -19.01 18.29
C ASN A 543 -13.93 -20.30 19.10
N TYR A 544 -12.89 -20.77 19.80
CA TYR A 544 -13.08 -21.79 20.83
C TYR A 544 -14.05 -21.25 21.89
N SER A 545 -15.34 -21.56 21.77
CA SER A 545 -16.24 -21.46 22.90
C SER A 545 -15.75 -22.49 23.90
N LYS A 546 -15.27 -22.00 25.06
CA LYS A 546 -15.17 -22.84 26.25
C LYS A 546 -16.52 -23.58 26.34
N PRO A 547 -16.55 -24.91 26.46
CA PRO A 547 -17.82 -25.59 26.70
C PRO A 547 -18.43 -24.92 27.91
N GLU A 548 -19.66 -24.40 27.79
CA GLU A 548 -20.42 -24.10 28.99
C GLU A 548 -20.39 -25.35 29.86
N PRO A 549 -20.14 -25.22 31.17
CA PRO A 549 -20.14 -26.37 32.05
C PRO A 549 -21.52 -27.02 31.92
N ASN A 550 -21.51 -28.29 31.48
CA ASN A 550 -22.67 -29.16 31.37
C ASN A 550 -23.62 -28.88 32.53
N ASN A 551 -24.76 -28.25 32.21
CA ASN A 551 -25.91 -28.29 33.10
C ASN A 551 -26.51 -29.69 32.96
N LEU A 552 -25.85 -30.66 33.61
CA LEU A 552 -26.45 -31.92 33.96
C LEU A 552 -27.61 -31.62 34.91
N ASN A 553 -28.81 -31.44 34.36
CA ASN A 553 -30.01 -31.87 35.06
C ASN A 553 -31.19 -32.09 34.11
N TYR A 554 -31.57 -33.38 34.06
CA TYR A 554 -32.90 -33.93 33.83
C TYR A 554 -33.56 -33.68 32.46
N ASP A 555 -33.66 -34.76 31.67
CA ASP A 555 -34.93 -35.48 31.70
C ASP A 555 -34.76 -37.00 31.59
N LYS A 556 -34.94 -37.68 32.72
CA LYS A 556 -35.40 -39.07 32.73
C LYS A 556 -36.89 -39.02 32.41
N ARG A 557 -37.31 -39.50 31.24
CA ARG A 557 -38.55 -40.29 31.12
C ARG A 557 -38.77 -40.91 29.72
N TYR A 558 -38.91 -42.24 29.75
CA TYR A 558 -39.58 -43.14 28.81
C TYR A 558 -38.89 -43.50 27.47
N GLN A 559 -38.05 -44.55 27.52
CA GLN A 559 -38.23 -45.65 26.57
C GLN A 559 -39.31 -46.60 27.10
N LYS A 560 -40.40 -46.64 26.34
CA LYS A 560 -41.31 -47.78 26.13
C LYS A 560 -40.42 -48.92 25.58
N GLY A 561 -40.37 -50.09 26.20
CA GLY A 561 -41.34 -51.15 25.96
C GLY A 561 -40.75 -52.18 24.98
N ASP A 562 -40.63 -53.42 25.47
CA ASP A 562 -40.72 -54.70 24.77
C ASP A 562 -39.69 -55.05 23.67
N ASN A 563 -38.66 -55.83 24.04
CA ASN A 563 -38.58 -57.28 23.82
C ASN A 563 -37.17 -57.83 24.10
#